data_AF-A0A351NGN6-F1
#
_entry.id   AF-A0A351NGN6-F1
#
_cell.length_a   1.000
_cell.length_b   1.000
_cell.length_c   1.000
_cell.angle_alpha   90.00
_cell.angle_beta   90.00
_cell.angle_gamma   90.00
#
_symmetry.space_group_name_H-M   'P 1'
#
loop_
_entity.id
_entity.type
_entity.pdbx_description
1 polymer ?
#
loop_
_entity_poly.entity_id
_entity_poly.type
_entity_poly.pdbx_seq_one_letter_code
_entity_poly.pdbx_strand_id
1 'polypeptide(L)'
;MSCFYPFRGGIAQFNANLLSELSKEHEVRAFNFTRQYPSFLFPGKTQYVTPEDEAVSVESDALLDTANPLTWRKTARRIAEWEPDVLIMRYWMSYFAPSLGFVSRKMPKSCTRIGILDNV
;
A
#
# COMPACT_ATOMS: atom_id res chain seq x y z
N MET A 1 -0.03 -4.35 -0.33
CA MET A 1 -0.81 -3.15 0.04
C MET A 1 0.10 -2.14 0.72
N SER A 2 0.44 -1.05 0.04
CA SER A 2 1.34 0.01 0.55
C SER A 2 1.27 1.22 -0.39
N CYS A 3 2.14 2.23 -0.26
CA CYS A 3 2.15 3.36 -1.18
C CYS A 3 3.04 3.09 -2.41
N PHE A 4 2.49 3.38 -3.58
CA PHE A 4 3.15 3.31 -4.89
C PHE A 4 2.93 4.65 -5.60
N TYR A 5 3.51 4.81 -6.80
CA TYR A 5 3.16 5.93 -7.69
C TYR A 5 1.63 6.14 -7.73
N PRO A 6 1.12 7.38 -7.60
CA PRO A 6 1.83 8.66 -7.66
C PRO A 6 2.39 9.16 -6.33
N PHE A 7 2.38 8.38 -5.25
CA PHE A 7 3.03 8.82 -4.01
C PHE A 7 4.55 8.85 -4.16
N ARG A 8 5.19 9.87 -3.60
CA ARG A 8 6.66 10.03 -3.64
C ARG A 8 7.35 9.50 -2.39
N GLY A 9 8.67 9.37 -2.49
CA GLY A 9 9.57 9.04 -1.37
C GLY A 9 10.19 7.64 -1.46
N GLY A 10 11.23 7.41 -0.66
CA GLY A 10 12.03 6.17 -0.71
C GLY A 10 11.23 4.91 -0.43
N ILE A 11 10.19 5.03 0.40
CA ILE A 11 9.18 3.99 0.60
C ILE A 11 8.54 3.65 -0.78
N ALA A 12 7.88 4.58 -1.48
CA ALA A 12 7.27 4.28 -2.78
C ALA A 12 8.27 3.67 -3.80
N GLN A 13 9.52 4.14 -3.83
CA GLN A 13 10.57 3.60 -4.68
C GLN A 13 10.97 2.15 -4.32
N PHE A 14 11.17 1.85 -3.04
CA PHE A 14 11.46 0.49 -2.59
C PHE A 14 10.36 -0.49 -2.99
N ASN A 15 9.10 -0.06 -2.87
CA ASN A 15 7.95 -0.87 -3.27
C ASN A 15 7.93 -1.16 -4.77
N ALA A 16 8.27 -0.18 -5.60
CA ALA A 16 8.37 -0.37 -7.03
C ALA A 16 9.45 -1.40 -7.39
N ASN A 17 10.62 -1.29 -6.75
CA ASN A 17 11.72 -2.25 -6.94
C ASN A 17 11.33 -3.65 -6.46
N LEU A 18 10.71 -3.77 -5.28
CA LEU A 18 10.25 -5.04 -4.73
C LEU A 18 9.20 -5.70 -5.65
N LEU A 19 8.24 -4.93 -6.14
CA LEU A 19 7.25 -5.41 -7.10
C LEU A 19 7.94 -5.89 -8.37
N SER A 20 8.85 -5.11 -8.93
CA SER A 20 9.57 -5.47 -10.16
C SER A 20 10.39 -6.75 -9.99
N GLU A 21 11.01 -6.95 -8.83
CA GLU A 21 11.83 -8.13 -8.57
C GLU A 21 10.96 -9.38 -8.39
N LEU A 22 9.91 -9.30 -7.56
CA LEU A 22 8.99 -10.41 -7.35
C LEU A 22 8.23 -10.80 -8.64
N SER A 23 7.96 -9.83 -9.51
CA SER A 23 7.25 -10.06 -10.78
C SER A 23 8.05 -10.91 -11.78
N LYS A 24 9.35 -11.15 -11.54
CA LYS A 24 10.16 -12.04 -12.40
C LYS A 24 9.75 -13.51 -12.26
N GLU A 25 9.23 -13.89 -11.09
CA GLU A 25 8.92 -15.29 -10.76
C GLU A 25 7.47 -15.50 -10.30
N HIS A 26 6.73 -14.42 -10.02
CA HIS A 26 5.38 -14.47 -9.45
C HIS A 26 4.42 -13.49 -10.12
N GLU A 27 3.12 -13.77 -10.04
CA GLU A 27 2.10 -12.76 -10.36
C GLU A 27 1.97 -11.80 -9.18
N VAL A 28 2.26 -10.52 -9.41
CA VAL A 28 2.29 -9.50 -8.34
C VAL A 28 1.40 -8.34 -8.72
N ARG A 29 0.53 -7.92 -7.78
CA ARG A 29 -0.35 -6.77 -7.96
C ARG A 29 -0.13 -5.70 -6.90
N ALA A 30 0.03 -4.45 -7.33
CA ALA A 30 0.10 -3.31 -6.43
C ALA A 30 -1.30 -2.83 -6.04
N PHE A 31 -1.58 -2.85 -4.74
CA PHE A 31 -2.75 -2.20 -4.14
C PHE A 31 -2.28 -0.98 -3.35
N ASN A 32 -2.82 0.19 -3.70
CA ASN A 32 -2.35 1.51 -3.28
C ASN A 32 -3.39 2.26 -2.45
N PHE A 33 -2.95 3.31 -1.78
CA PHE A 33 -3.83 4.22 -1.05
C PHE A 33 -4.54 5.18 -2.01
N THR A 34 -5.79 5.52 -1.73
CA THR A 34 -6.41 6.73 -2.27
C THR A 34 -6.03 7.95 -1.42
N ARG A 35 -5.82 7.75 -0.11
CA ARG A 35 -5.36 8.76 0.84
C ARG A 35 -4.54 8.12 1.95
N GLN A 36 -3.32 8.60 2.14
CA GLN A 36 -2.45 8.16 3.24
C GLN A 36 -2.78 8.86 4.55
N TYR A 37 -3.08 10.17 4.53
CA TYR A 37 -3.44 10.96 5.71
C TYR A 37 -4.44 12.07 5.34
N PRO A 38 -5.27 12.54 6.29
CA PRO A 38 -5.97 13.82 6.18
C PRO A 38 -4.98 14.97 5.90
N SER A 39 -5.40 15.97 5.13
CA SER A 39 -4.54 17.09 4.71
C SER A 39 -3.94 17.87 5.88
N PHE A 40 -4.68 18.04 6.98
CA PHE A 40 -4.21 18.75 8.18
C PHE A 40 -3.12 17.99 8.96
N LEU A 41 -2.97 16.68 8.74
CA LEU A 41 -1.90 15.88 9.35
C LEU A 41 -0.67 15.77 8.44
N PHE A 42 -0.69 16.36 7.24
CA PHE A 42 0.44 16.27 6.34
C PHE A 42 1.44 17.40 6.59
N PRO A 43 2.68 17.10 7.03
CA PRO A 43 3.66 18.12 7.38
C PRO A 43 4.39 18.74 6.18
N GLY A 44 4.08 18.35 4.94
CA GLY A 44 4.83 18.72 3.74
C GLY A 44 4.03 19.49 2.70
N LYS A 45 4.73 19.92 1.63
CA LYS A 45 4.11 20.63 0.49
C LYS A 45 3.28 19.71 -0.42
N THR A 46 3.80 18.51 -0.73
CA THR A 46 3.12 17.49 -1.53
C THR A 46 3.52 16.08 -1.15
N GLN A 47 2.56 15.15 -1.24
CA GLN A 47 2.73 13.69 -1.09
C GLN A 47 2.95 12.98 -2.42
N TYR A 48 2.75 13.69 -3.52
CA TYR A 48 2.75 13.15 -4.86
C TYR A 48 4.03 13.51 -5.59
N VAL A 49 4.43 12.64 -6.51
CA VAL A 49 5.53 12.83 -7.45
C VAL A 49 5.34 14.15 -8.20
N THR A 50 6.41 14.91 -8.29
CA THR A 50 6.54 16.16 -9.05
C THR A 50 7.43 15.95 -10.27
N PRO A 51 7.45 16.87 -11.26
CA PRO A 51 8.34 16.76 -12.41
C PRO A 51 9.83 16.65 -12.06
N GLU A 52 10.22 17.11 -10.87
CA GLU A 52 11.60 17.07 -10.37
C GLU A 52 11.95 15.74 -9.67
N ASP A 53 10.98 14.87 -9.40
CA ASP A 53 11.18 13.60 -8.72
C ASP A 53 11.48 12.47 -9.74
N GLU A 54 12.55 11.70 -9.51
CA GLU A 54 12.72 10.40 -10.18
C GLU A 54 11.76 9.39 -9.55
N ALA A 55 10.76 8.94 -10.31
CA ALA A 55 9.77 7.99 -9.83
C ALA A 55 9.50 6.88 -10.84
N VAL A 56 9.53 5.63 -10.37
CA VAL A 56 9.11 4.48 -11.16
C VAL A 56 7.58 4.43 -11.19
N SER A 57 7.01 4.54 -12.39
CA SER A 57 5.58 4.33 -12.60
C SER A 57 5.24 2.86 -12.34
N VAL A 58 4.24 2.64 -11.49
CA VAL A 58 3.73 1.31 -11.16
C VAL A 58 2.23 1.34 -11.33
N GLU A 59 1.71 0.45 -12.19
CA GLU A 59 0.27 0.25 -12.28
C GLU A 59 -0.23 -0.27 -10.93
N SER A 60 -1.13 0.49 -10.30
CA SER A 60 -1.62 0.17 -8.97
C SER A 60 -3.09 0.51 -8.80
N ASP A 61 -3.81 -0.35 -8.08
CA ASP A 61 -5.21 -0.15 -7.74
C ASP A 61 -5.29 0.74 -6.49
N ALA A 62 -5.60 2.04 -6.66
CA ALA A 62 -5.82 2.96 -5.55
C ALA A 62 -7.17 2.67 -4.87
N LEU A 63 -7.13 2.02 -3.69
CA LEU A 63 -8.33 1.52 -3.02
C LEU A 63 -8.50 2.00 -1.58
N LEU A 64 -7.41 2.14 -0.82
CA LEU A 64 -7.50 2.33 0.64
C LEU A 64 -7.37 3.80 1.04
N ASP A 65 -8.40 4.32 1.68
CA ASP A 65 -8.31 5.56 2.45
C ASP A 65 -8.12 5.20 3.93
N THR A 66 -6.98 5.57 4.50
CA THR A 66 -6.63 5.24 5.88
C THR A 66 -7.61 5.82 6.90
N ALA A 67 -8.26 6.94 6.59
CA ALA A 67 -9.17 7.63 7.49
C ALA A 67 -10.66 7.30 7.22
N ASN A 68 -10.97 6.52 6.19
CA ASN A 68 -12.37 6.17 5.84
C ASN A 68 -12.63 4.66 5.98
N PRO A 69 -13.24 4.19 7.08
CA PRO A 69 -13.50 2.77 7.33
C PRO A 69 -14.37 2.08 6.26
N LEU A 70 -15.15 2.83 5.48
CA LEU A 70 -15.94 2.27 4.39
C LEU A 70 -15.04 1.72 3.27
N THR A 71 -13.90 2.38 3.01
CA THR A 71 -12.96 1.88 2.00
C THR A 71 -12.25 0.62 2.48
N TRP A 72 -12.04 0.44 3.79
CA TRP A 72 -11.30 -0.72 4.31
C TRP A 72 -11.99 -2.04 3.94
N ARG A 73 -13.32 -2.09 4.04
CA ARG A 73 -14.13 -3.24 3.62
C ARG A 73 -14.05 -3.48 2.11
N LYS A 74 -14.13 -2.41 1.32
CA LYS A 74 -14.03 -2.48 -0.14
C LYS A 74 -12.65 -2.96 -0.57
N THR A 75 -11.58 -2.40 -0.01
CA THR A 75 -10.20 -2.80 -0.24
C THR A 75 -9.98 -4.26 0.11
N ALA A 76 -10.39 -4.68 1.32
CA ALA A 76 -10.25 -6.06 1.75
C ALA A 76 -10.96 -7.04 0.81
N ARG A 77 -12.19 -6.71 0.38
CA ARG A 77 -12.93 -7.53 -0.57
C ARG A 77 -12.19 -7.62 -1.92
N ARG A 78 -11.79 -6.49 -2.49
CA ARG A 78 -11.13 -6.46 -3.81
C ARG A 78 -9.78 -7.18 -3.82
N ILE A 79 -9.04 -7.14 -2.70
CA ILE A 79 -7.81 -7.92 -2.54
C ILE A 79 -8.15 -9.41 -2.42
N ALA A 80 -9.15 -9.78 -1.61
CA ALA A 80 -9.54 -11.18 -1.45
C ALA A 80 -10.11 -11.80 -2.74
N GLU A 81 -10.81 -11.02 -3.57
CA GLU A 81 -11.30 -11.43 -4.89
C GLU A 81 -10.18 -11.68 -5.91
N TRP A 82 -8.98 -11.15 -5.67
CA TRP A 82 -7.78 -11.49 -6.46
C TRP A 82 -7.09 -12.77 -5.96
N GLU A 83 -7.59 -13.37 -4.87
CA GLU A 83 -7.14 -14.65 -4.32
C GLU A 83 -5.62 -14.76 -4.05
N PRO A 84 -5.00 -13.80 -3.33
CA PRO A 84 -3.56 -13.83 -3.08
C PRO A 84 -3.13 -14.95 -2.13
N ASP A 85 -2.06 -15.67 -2.48
CA ASP A 85 -1.35 -16.55 -1.56
C ASP A 85 -0.59 -15.76 -0.48
N VAL A 86 -0.07 -14.58 -0.83
CA VAL A 86 0.71 -13.72 0.06
C VAL A 86 0.23 -12.27 -0.03
N LEU A 87 -0.11 -11.69 1.13
CA LEU A 87 -0.33 -10.26 1.30
C LEU A 87 0.88 -9.62 2.00
N ILE A 88 1.64 -8.82 1.24
CA ILE A 88 2.72 -7.99 1.78
C ILE A 88 2.17 -6.59 2.08
N MET A 89 2.37 -6.11 3.30
CA MET A 89 2.03 -4.77 3.76
C MET A 89 3.26 -4.07 4.27
N ARG A 90 3.29 -2.75 4.12
CA ARG A 90 4.36 -1.94 4.70
C ARG A 90 3.82 -0.99 5.74
N TYR A 91 4.54 -0.87 6.83
CA TYR A 91 4.11 -0.20 8.05
C TYR A 91 5.23 0.66 8.61
N TRP A 92 5.09 1.97 8.53
CA TRP A 92 6.10 2.92 8.99
C TRP A 92 5.57 3.90 10.04
N MET A 93 4.26 3.84 10.35
CA MET A 93 3.66 4.70 11.37
C MET A 93 2.39 4.08 11.95
N SER A 94 2.21 4.25 13.27
CA SER A 94 1.07 3.69 14.01
C SER A 94 -0.30 4.12 13.51
N TYR A 95 -0.37 5.26 12.83
CA TYR A 95 -1.58 5.75 12.18
C TYR A 95 -2.18 4.75 11.17
N PHE A 96 -1.36 3.93 10.50
CA PHE A 96 -1.85 2.95 9.53
C PHE A 96 -2.41 1.66 10.16
N ALA A 97 -2.19 1.44 11.46
CA ALA A 97 -2.51 0.18 12.12
C ALA A 97 -3.99 -0.21 11.99
N PRO A 98 -4.97 0.70 12.21
CA PRO A 98 -6.38 0.33 12.11
C PRO A 98 -6.78 -0.12 10.70
N SER A 99 -6.38 0.64 9.67
CA SER A 99 -6.76 0.35 8.28
C SER A 99 -6.06 -0.89 7.74
N LEU A 100 -4.74 -1.02 7.96
CA LEU A 100 -3.97 -2.18 7.48
C LEU A 100 -4.32 -3.44 8.27
N GLY A 101 -4.48 -3.32 9.59
CA GLY A 101 -4.94 -4.41 10.44
C GLY A 101 -6.32 -4.93 10.05
N PHE A 102 -7.24 -4.03 9.68
CA PHE A 102 -8.55 -4.43 9.18
C PHE A 102 -8.45 -5.24 7.87
N VAL A 103 -7.69 -4.75 6.89
CA VAL A 103 -7.49 -5.44 5.60
C VAL A 103 -6.84 -6.81 5.81
N SER A 104 -5.75 -6.86 6.58
CA SER A 104 -5.03 -8.09 6.93
C SER A 104 -5.93 -9.13 7.58
N ARG A 105 -6.74 -8.72 8.57
CA ARG A 105 -7.65 -9.62 9.29
C ARG A 105 -8.74 -10.22 8.40
N LYS A 106 -9.08 -9.55 7.30
CA LYS A 106 -10.12 -9.99 6.37
C LYS A 106 -9.61 -10.92 5.26
N MET A 107 -8.31 -11.13 5.16
CA MET A 107 -7.76 -12.12 4.25
C MET A 107 -8.12 -13.55 4.69
N PRO A 108 -8.29 -14.49 3.74
CA PRO A 108 -8.55 -15.88 4.06
C PRO A 108 -7.38 -16.50 4.85
N LYS A 109 -7.64 -17.59 5.57
CA LYS A 109 -6.61 -18.26 6.39
C LYS A 109 -5.45 -18.80 5.56
N SER A 110 -5.70 -19.17 4.30
CA SER A 110 -4.70 -19.61 3.33
C SER A 110 -3.73 -18.50 2.92
N CYS A 111 -4.12 -17.23 3.05
CA CYS A 111 -3.27 -16.11 2.69
C CYS A 111 -2.25 -15.82 3.80
N THR A 112 -0.96 -15.96 3.45
CA THR A 112 0.17 -15.57 4.30
C THR A 112 0.25 -14.05 4.36
N ARG A 113 0.39 -13.49 5.57
CA ARG A 113 0.37 -12.03 5.79
C ARG A 113 1.72 -11.58 6.32
N ILE A 114 2.42 -10.75 5.56
CA ILE A 114 3.76 -10.26 5.88
C ILE A 114 3.69 -8.74 6.08
N GLY A 115 4.21 -8.26 7.20
CA GLY A 115 4.41 -6.83 7.47
C GLY A 115 5.89 -6.48 7.42
N ILE A 116 6.26 -5.54 6.54
CA ILE A 116 7.58 -4.91 6.54
C ILE A 116 7.48 -3.63 7.36
N LEU A 117 8.29 -3.53 8.41
CA LEU A 117 8.30 -2.37 9.30
C LEU A 117 9.47 -1.46 8.94
N ASP A 118 9.20 -0.18 8.72
CA ASP A 118 10.23 0.84 8.50
C ASP A 118 10.35 1.73 9.75
N ASN A 119 11.59 2.09 10.11
CA ASN A 119 11.92 3.03 11.20
C ASN A 119 11.32 2.65 12.57
N VAL A 120 11.56 1.41 13.00
CA VAL A 120 11.20 0.89 14.33
C VAL A 120 12.24 1.23 15.38
#